data_AF-A0A261VA68-F1
#
_entry.id   AF-A0A261VA68-F1
#
_cell.length_a   1.000
_cell.length_b   1.000
_cell.length_c   1.000
_cell.angle_alpha   90.00
_cell.angle_beta   90.00
_cell.angle_gamma   90.00
#
_symmetry.space_group_name_H-M   'P 1'
#
loop_
_entity.id
_entity.type
_entity.pdbx_description
1 polymer ?
#
loop_
_entity_poly.entity_id
_entity_poly.type
_entity_poly.pdbx_seq_one_letter_code
_entity_poly.pdbx_strand_id
1 'polypeptide(L)'
;MLSCKLRIVRGMVPKLNPSPVAWPLGLTCSVMVFAAVWMLSQPGMPLFDARLSAVSAAWLGGLALAALAYRWRLVFGLWVHAALAVCVWTRLLAGLDDYRAQVAALLDFGGLQAWAADVLPLLTLALLASLTLAMMTMFTFWLRACRKAV
;
A
#
# COMPACT_ATOMS: atom_id res chain seq x y z
N MET A 1 5.10 39.11 11.79
CA MET A 1 5.72 38.57 13.03
C MET A 1 4.74 37.61 13.71
N LEU A 2 4.58 36.39 13.19
CA LEU A 2 3.88 35.31 13.89
C LEU A 2 4.95 34.33 14.35
N SER A 3 5.34 34.47 15.62
CA SER A 3 6.21 33.51 16.31
C SER A 3 5.51 32.16 16.35
N CYS A 4 5.84 31.30 15.38
CA CYS A 4 5.52 29.88 15.41
C CYS A 4 6.34 29.24 16.52
N LYS A 5 5.89 29.42 17.77
CA LYS A 5 6.38 28.72 18.96
C LYS A 5 5.84 27.29 18.92
N LEU A 6 6.18 26.55 17.87
CA LEU A 6 6.00 25.11 17.80
C LEU A 6 7.09 24.49 18.70
N ARG A 7 6.85 24.56 20.02
CA ARG A 7 7.48 23.68 21.02
C ARG A 7 6.90 22.28 20.80
N ILE A 8 7.14 21.71 19.62
CA ILE A 8 6.82 20.33 19.29
C ILE A 8 7.70 19.47 20.19
N VAL A 9 7.09 18.88 21.22
CA VAL A 9 7.26 17.48 21.62
C VAL A 9 8.59 16.86 21.17
N ARG A 10 9.71 17.34 21.71
CA ARG A 10 11.04 16.75 21.46
C ARG A 10 11.22 15.36 22.11
N GLY A 11 10.24 14.91 22.91
CA GLY A 11 10.38 13.72 23.74
C GLY A 11 9.89 12.40 23.15
N MET A 12 9.10 12.39 22.06
CA MET A 12 8.41 11.17 21.61
C MET A 12 8.45 10.91 20.09
N VAL A 13 9.32 11.58 19.34
CA VAL A 13 9.57 11.20 17.94
C VAL A 13 10.90 10.44 17.93
N PRO A 14 10.91 9.11 17.74
CA PRO A 14 12.14 8.38 17.46
C PRO A 14 12.91 9.14 16.37
N LYS A 15 14.23 9.31 16.52
CA LYS A 15 15.07 9.93 15.48
C LYS A 15 14.92 9.12 14.19
N LEU A 16 13.99 9.51 13.33
CA LEU A 16 13.77 8.91 12.02
C LEU A 16 15.02 9.18 11.20
N ASN A 17 15.82 8.13 11.00
CA ASN A 17 17.08 8.22 10.27
C ASN A 17 16.77 8.60 8.81
N PRO A 18 17.10 9.83 8.37
CA PRO A 18 16.83 10.30 7.02
C PRO A 18 17.86 9.82 6.00
N SER A 19 18.89 9.08 6.44
CA SER A 19 20.01 8.68 5.58
C SER A 19 19.47 8.05 4.30
N PRO A 20 19.97 8.46 3.13
CA PRO A 20 19.53 7.88 1.87
C PRO A 20 19.68 6.37 1.96
N VAL A 21 18.56 5.67 1.80
CA VAL A 21 18.61 4.23 1.49
C VAL A 21 19.21 4.16 0.10
N ALA A 22 20.28 3.38 -0.07
CA ALA A 22 20.83 3.13 -1.40
C ALA A 22 19.68 2.65 -2.29
N TRP A 23 19.45 3.32 -3.42
CA TRP A 23 18.35 3.00 -4.34
C TRP A 23 18.25 1.50 -4.68
N PRO A 24 19.35 0.70 -4.78
CA PRO A 24 19.23 -0.72 -5.05
C PRO A 24 18.51 -1.45 -3.92
N LEU A 25 18.80 -1.11 -2.66
CA LEU A 25 18.18 -1.77 -1.50
C LEU A 25 16.66 -1.51 -1.44
N GLY A 26 16.24 -0.27 -1.77
CA GLY A 26 14.82 0.07 -1.89
C GLY A 26 14.13 -0.73 -2.98
N LEU A 27 14.74 -0.77 -4.18
CA LEU A 27 14.24 -1.52 -5.32
C LEU A 27 14.15 -3.03 -5.04
N THR A 28 15.21 -3.64 -4.50
CA THR A 28 15.23 -5.07 -4.16
C THR A 28 14.14 -5.40 -3.15
N CYS A 29 13.90 -4.53 -2.16
CA CYS A 29 12.83 -4.75 -1.21
C CYS A 29 11.44 -4.65 -1.85
N SER A 30 11.22 -3.68 -2.75
CA SER A 30 9.96 -3.59 -3.50
C SER A 30 9.73 -4.81 -4.39
N VAL A 31 10.77 -5.31 -5.05
CA VAL A 31 10.71 -6.55 -5.84
C VAL A 31 10.41 -7.75 -4.95
N MET A 32 11.02 -7.86 -3.77
CA MET A 32 10.71 -8.94 -2.81
C MET A 32 9.28 -8.87 -2.30
N VAL A 33 8.76 -7.68 -1.98
CA VAL A 33 7.36 -7.49 -1.58
C VAL A 33 6.42 -7.90 -2.71
N PHE A 34 6.71 -7.46 -3.94
CA PHE A 34 5.94 -7.84 -5.11
C PHE A 34 5.97 -9.36 -5.35
N ALA A 35 7.16 -9.98 -5.31
CA ALA A 35 7.33 -11.41 -5.48
C ALA A 35 6.62 -12.21 -4.38
N ALA A 36 6.69 -11.76 -3.13
CA ALA A 36 5.99 -12.39 -2.01
C ALA A 36 4.48 -12.34 -2.22
N VAL A 37 3.93 -11.17 -2.55
CA VAL A 37 2.49 -11.02 -2.83
C VAL A 37 2.07 -11.86 -4.04
N TRP A 38 2.89 -11.88 -5.10
CA TRP A 38 2.65 -12.67 -6.31
C TRP A 38 2.70 -14.19 -6.07
N MET A 39 3.66 -14.69 -5.28
CA MET A 39 3.73 -16.10 -4.93
C MET A 39 2.55 -16.52 -4.05
N LEU A 40 2.14 -15.63 -3.15
CA LEU A 40 0.97 -15.84 -2.31
C LEU A 40 -0.35 -15.77 -3.09
N SER A 41 -0.37 -15.16 -4.27
CA SER A 41 -1.54 -15.08 -5.17
C SER A 41 -1.63 -16.18 -6.21
N GLN A 42 -0.77 -17.20 -6.16
CA GLN A 42 -0.83 -18.32 -7.11
C GLN A 42 -2.05 -19.24 -6.86
N PRO A 43 -2.61 -19.86 -7.91
CA PRO A 43 -3.84 -20.68 -7.86
C PRO A 43 -3.76 -22.01 -7.05
N GLY A 44 -2.78 -22.16 -6.16
CA GLY A 44 -2.69 -23.26 -5.18
C GLY A 44 -2.39 -22.79 -3.75
N MET A 45 -2.36 -21.47 -3.53
CA MET A 45 -2.13 -20.84 -2.23
C MET A 45 -3.43 -20.16 -1.79
N PRO A 46 -3.99 -20.50 -0.61
CA PRO A 46 -5.32 -20.05 -0.18
C PRO A 46 -5.38 -18.56 0.23
N LEU A 47 -4.31 -17.78 0.02
CA LEU A 47 -4.28 -16.37 0.43
C LEU A 47 -5.21 -15.49 -0.43
N PHE A 48 -5.53 -15.95 -1.63
CA PHE A 48 -6.49 -15.32 -2.55
C PHE A 48 -7.53 -16.32 -3.04
N ASP A 49 -7.90 -17.31 -2.21
CA ASP A 49 -9.26 -17.85 -2.33
C ASP A 49 -10.17 -16.64 -2.29
N ALA A 50 -11.07 -16.49 -3.27
CA ALA A 50 -11.88 -15.28 -3.53
C ALA A 50 -12.69 -14.75 -2.32
N ARG A 51 -12.60 -15.41 -1.15
CA ARG A 51 -13.03 -14.92 0.14
C ARG A 51 -12.30 -13.64 0.51
N LEU A 52 -13.07 -12.56 0.51
CA LEU A 52 -12.69 -11.21 0.95
C LEU A 52 -11.82 -11.16 2.22
N SER A 53 -12.06 -12.08 3.16
CA SER A 53 -11.37 -12.16 4.44
C SER A 53 -9.90 -12.57 4.32
N ALA A 54 -9.55 -13.51 3.44
CA ALA A 54 -8.18 -13.94 3.23
C ALA A 54 -7.34 -12.83 2.59
N VAL A 55 -7.92 -12.20 1.57
CA VAL A 55 -7.34 -11.05 0.87
C VAL A 55 -7.14 -9.88 1.84
N SER A 56 -8.17 -9.54 2.62
CA SER A 56 -8.10 -8.44 3.59
C SER A 56 -7.08 -8.71 4.72
N ALA A 57 -6.95 -9.95 5.19
CA ALA A 57 -5.97 -10.32 6.20
C ALA A 57 -4.53 -10.20 5.69
N ALA A 58 -4.28 -10.67 4.45
CA ALA A 58 -3.00 -10.49 3.77
C ALA A 58 -2.64 -9.00 3.62
N TRP A 59 -3.62 -8.17 3.26
CA TRP A 59 -3.45 -6.73 3.14
C TRP A 59 -3.14 -6.05 4.47
N LEU A 60 -3.87 -6.37 5.54
CA LEU A 60 -3.61 -5.86 6.88
C LEU A 60 -2.19 -6.26 7.35
N GLY A 61 -1.76 -7.49 7.06
CA GLY A 61 -0.40 -7.94 7.29
C GLY A 61 0.63 -7.10 6.53
N GLY A 62 0.40 -6.84 5.25
CA GLY A 62 1.25 -5.98 4.42
C GLY A 62 1.37 -4.55 4.96
N LEU A 63 0.25 -3.93 5.34
CA LEU A 63 0.23 -2.60 5.94
C LEU A 63 0.94 -2.55 7.29
N ALA A 64 0.79 -3.58 8.12
CA ALA A 64 1.52 -3.68 9.38
C ALA A 64 3.04 -3.78 9.16
N LEU A 65 3.48 -4.54 8.15
CA LEU A 65 4.89 -4.60 7.76
C LEU A 65 5.40 -3.27 7.21
N ALA A 66 4.59 -2.55 6.42
CA ALA A 66 4.93 -1.21 5.95
C ALA A 66 5.07 -0.23 7.13
N ALA A 67 4.18 -0.29 8.13
CA ALA A 67 4.27 0.51 9.35
C ALA A 67 5.58 0.21 10.13
N LEU A 68 5.98 -1.06 10.21
CA LEU A 68 7.25 -1.46 10.79
C LEU A 68 8.44 -0.90 9.97
N ALA A 69 8.36 -0.93 8.64
CA ALA A 69 9.37 -0.37 7.74
C ALA A 69 9.50 1.16 7.91
N TYR A 70 8.38 1.88 8.08
CA TYR A 70 8.37 3.31 8.40
C TYR A 70 9.03 3.61 9.75
N ARG A 71 8.82 2.77 10.77
CA ARG A 71 9.48 2.89 12.08
C ARG A 71 11.00 2.78 11.96
N TRP A 72 11.50 1.93 11.05
CA TRP A 72 12.93 1.77 10.82
C TRP A 72 13.52 2.93 10.02
N ARG A 73 12.98 3.19 8.83
CA ARG A 73 13.40 4.29 7.95
C ARG A 73 12.24 4.77 7.08
N LEU A 74 11.94 6.07 7.11
CA LEU A 74 10.85 6.66 6.31
C LEU A 74 10.93 6.34 4.82
N VAL A 75 12.12 6.48 4.22
CA VAL A 75 12.33 6.24 2.79
C VAL A 75 12.13 4.76 2.44
N PHE A 76 12.54 3.86 3.33
CA PHE A 76 12.33 2.42 3.16
C PHE A 76 10.84 2.06 3.25
N GLY A 77 10.13 2.64 4.22
CA GLY A 77 8.67 2.49 4.33
C GLY A 77 7.93 2.95 3.08
N LEU A 78 8.36 4.06 2.44
CA LEU A 78 7.78 4.50 1.16
C LEU A 78 7.95 3.48 0.03
N TRP A 79 9.12 2.85 -0.09
CA TRP A 79 9.36 1.80 -1.10
C TRP A 79 8.47 0.58 -0.89
N VAL A 80 8.35 0.11 0.36
CA VAL A 80 7.48 -1.01 0.72
C VAL A 80 6.00 -0.67 0.48
N HIS A 81 5.58 0.53 0.89
CA HIS A 81 4.20 0.96 0.75
C HIS A 81 3.82 1.20 -0.73
N ALA A 82 4.72 1.74 -1.54
CA ALA A 82 4.52 1.86 -2.97
C ALA A 82 4.36 0.48 -3.63
N ALA A 83 5.21 -0.49 -3.27
CA ALA A 83 5.09 -1.86 -3.78
C ALA A 83 3.75 -2.48 -3.40
N LEU A 84 3.29 -2.31 -2.15
CA LEU A 84 1.98 -2.77 -1.72
C LEU A 84 0.85 -2.11 -2.51
N ALA A 85 0.86 -0.79 -2.68
CA ALA A 85 -0.17 -0.09 -3.45
C ALA A 85 -0.25 -0.60 -4.89
N VAL A 86 0.90 -0.80 -5.55
CA VAL A 86 0.96 -1.40 -6.89
C VAL A 86 0.35 -2.80 -6.88
N CYS A 87 0.67 -3.64 -5.89
CA CYS A 87 0.08 -4.97 -5.78
C CYS A 87 -1.45 -4.94 -5.67
N VAL A 88 -2.02 -4.00 -4.88
CA VAL A 88 -3.48 -3.87 -4.74
C VAL A 88 -4.11 -3.52 -6.08
N TRP A 89 -3.54 -2.54 -6.78
CA TRP A 89 -4.01 -2.13 -8.10
C TRP A 89 -3.91 -3.26 -9.12
N THR A 90 -2.81 -4.02 -9.14
CA THR A 90 -2.67 -5.16 -10.05
C THR A 90 -3.71 -6.25 -9.79
N ARG A 91 -4.06 -6.51 -8.52
CA ARG A 91 -5.08 -7.52 -8.19
C ARG A 91 -6.48 -7.05 -8.56
N LEU A 92 -6.77 -5.76 -8.34
CA LEU A 92 -8.01 -5.13 -8.78
C LEU A 92 -8.17 -5.22 -10.30
N LEU A 93 -7.12 -4.85 -11.06
CA LEU A 93 -7.12 -4.93 -12.51
C LEU A 93 -7.32 -6.36 -13.01
N ALA A 94 -6.65 -7.35 -12.40
CA ALA A 94 -6.87 -8.76 -12.73
C ALA A 94 -8.33 -9.18 -12.49
N GLY A 95 -8.95 -8.76 -11.37
CA GLY A 95 -10.37 -9.04 -11.11
C GLY A 95 -11.32 -8.35 -12.09
N LEU A 96 -10.97 -7.14 -12.55
CA LEU A 96 -11.72 -6.42 -13.58
C LEU A 96 -11.57 -7.08 -14.97
N ASP A 97 -10.38 -7.60 -15.29
CA ASP A 97 -10.12 -8.30 -16.55
C ASP A 97 -10.82 -9.67 -16.59
N ASP A 98 -10.78 -10.44 -15.50
CA ASP A 98 -11.56 -11.68 -15.35
C ASP A 98 -13.05 -11.42 -15.56
N TYR A 99 -13.57 -10.32 -14.99
CA TYR A 99 -14.95 -9.89 -15.18
C TYR A 99 -15.23 -9.48 -16.63
N ARG A 100 -14.36 -8.70 -17.27
CA ARG A 100 -14.52 -8.30 -18.67
C ARG A 100 -14.61 -9.52 -19.59
N ALA A 101 -13.85 -10.57 -19.31
CA ALA A 101 -13.94 -11.85 -20.03
C ALA A 101 -15.28 -12.56 -19.79
N GLN A 102 -15.87 -12.44 -18.59
CA GLN A 102 -17.16 -13.04 -18.23
C GLN A 102 -18.37 -12.25 -18.76
N VAL A 103 -18.31 -10.91 -18.80
CA VAL A 103 -19.40 -10.03 -19.31
C VAL A 103 -19.69 -10.23 -20.80
N ALA A 104 -18.74 -10.81 -21.55
CA ALA A 104 -19.02 -11.30 -22.90
C ALA A 104 -20.12 -12.39 -22.92
N ALA A 105 -20.39 -13.03 -21.77
CA ALA A 105 -21.59 -13.81 -21.50
C ALA A 105 -22.57 -12.97 -20.67
N LEU A 106 -23.83 -12.85 -21.10
CA LEU A 106 -24.86 -12.02 -20.47
C LEU A 106 -24.96 -12.27 -18.95
N LEU A 107 -24.65 -11.26 -18.14
CA LEU A 107 -24.88 -11.28 -16.69
C LEU A 107 -26.32 -10.92 -16.35
N ASP A 108 -26.93 -11.71 -15.48
CA ASP A 108 -28.16 -11.35 -14.80
C ASP A 108 -27.88 -10.42 -13.61
N PHE A 109 -28.93 -9.95 -12.94
CA PHE A 109 -28.82 -9.03 -11.80
C PHE A 109 -28.05 -9.64 -10.61
N GLY A 110 -28.08 -10.97 -10.46
CA GLY A 110 -27.39 -11.69 -9.39
C GLY A 110 -25.86 -11.70 -9.58
N GLY A 111 -25.40 -11.90 -10.81
CA GLY A 111 -23.99 -11.83 -11.15
C GLY A 111 -23.38 -10.43 -10.96
N LEU A 112 -24.16 -9.37 -11.23
CA LEU A 112 -23.72 -7.99 -10.99
C LEU A 112 -23.50 -7.71 -9.49
N GLN A 113 -24.38 -8.25 -8.64
CA GLN A 113 -24.29 -8.08 -7.18
C GLN A 113 -23.10 -8.84 -6.58
N ALA A 114 -22.84 -10.06 -7.05
CA ALA A 114 -21.67 -10.84 -6.66
C ALA A 114 -20.36 -10.14 -7.07
N TRP A 115 -20.28 -9.63 -8.30
CA TRP A 115 -19.14 -8.84 -8.77
C TRP A 115 -18.87 -7.61 -7.91
N ALA A 116 -19.93 -6.84 -7.60
CA ALA A 116 -19.81 -5.65 -6.76
C ALA A 116 -19.26 -6.00 -5.37
N ALA A 117 -19.70 -7.12 -4.78
CA ALA A 117 -19.22 -7.59 -3.49
C ALA A 117 -17.71 -7.91 -3.47
N ASP A 118 -17.16 -8.39 -4.59
CA ASP A 118 -15.75 -8.74 -4.70
C ASP A 118 -14.86 -7.55 -5.10
N VAL A 119 -15.35 -6.67 -5.97
CA VAL A 119 -14.55 -5.55 -6.53
C VAL A 119 -14.54 -4.31 -5.65
N LEU A 120 -15.66 -3.94 -5.02
CA LEU A 120 -15.73 -2.70 -4.22
C LEU A 120 -14.72 -2.67 -3.06
N PRO A 121 -14.51 -3.76 -2.31
CA PRO A 121 -13.53 -3.75 -1.23
C PRO A 121 -12.10 -3.66 -1.75
N LEU A 122 -11.78 -4.32 -2.87
CA LEU A 122 -10.48 -4.20 -3.53
C LEU A 122 -10.22 -2.78 -4.03
N LEU A 123 -11.23 -2.14 -4.63
CA LEU A 123 -11.16 -0.74 -5.07
C LEU A 123 -10.93 0.20 -3.89
N THR A 124 -11.66 -0.01 -2.79
CA THR A 124 -11.52 0.80 -1.58
C THR A 124 -10.13 0.65 -0.97
N LEU A 125 -9.61 -0.58 -0.90
CA LEU A 125 -8.24 -0.84 -0.46
C LEU A 125 -7.21 -0.18 -1.36
N ALA A 126 -7.38 -0.23 -2.69
CA ALA A 126 -6.47 0.40 -3.65
C ALA A 126 -6.41 1.91 -3.44
N LEU A 127 -7.57 2.55 -3.30
CA LEU A 127 -7.67 3.98 -3.04
C LEU A 127 -7.06 4.36 -1.69
N LEU A 128 -7.34 3.61 -0.62
CA LEU A 128 -6.78 3.86 0.70
C LEU A 128 -5.25 3.70 0.70
N ALA A 129 -4.72 2.67 0.06
CA ALA A 129 -3.27 2.47 -0.08
C ALA A 129 -2.61 3.62 -0.85
N SER A 130 -3.21 4.07 -1.96
CA SER A 130 -2.71 5.22 -2.71
C SER A 130 -2.79 6.54 -1.95
N LEU A 131 -3.90 6.81 -1.26
CA LEU A 131 -4.08 8.04 -0.47
C LEU A 131 -3.11 8.10 0.71
N THR A 132 -2.93 6.99 1.43
CA THR A 132 -2.00 6.92 2.55
C THR A 132 -0.54 7.02 2.07
N LEU A 133 -0.19 6.42 0.94
CA LEU A 133 1.11 6.60 0.30
C LEU A 133 1.36 8.06 -0.10
N ALA A 134 0.39 8.73 -0.72
CA ALA A 134 0.49 10.14 -1.11
C ALA A 134 0.68 11.03 0.12
N MET A 135 -0.09 10.80 1.18
CA MET A 135 0.02 11.51 2.45
C MET A 135 1.41 11.33 3.08
N MET A 136 1.93 10.09 3.12
CA MET A 136 3.27 9.82 3.65
C MET A 136 4.37 10.47 2.80
N THR A 137 4.19 10.49 1.48
CA THR A 137 5.12 11.14 0.56
C THR A 137 5.17 12.65 0.83
N MET A 138 4.02 13.31 0.91
CA MET A 138 3.91 14.74 1.26
C MET A 138 4.52 15.04 2.63
N PHE A 139 4.27 14.19 3.62
CA PHE A 139 4.86 14.31 4.95
C PHE A 139 6.40 14.24 4.91
N THR A 140 6.97 13.32 4.14
CA THR A 140 8.44 13.25 3.99
C THR A 140 9.04 14.46 3.28
N PHE A 141 8.36 15.03 2.28
CA PHE A 141 8.79 16.27 1.63
C PHE A 141 8.76 17.45 2.60
N TRP A 142 7.68 17.59 3.36
CA TRP A 142 7.53 18.64 4.36
C TRP A 142 8.65 18.57 5.42
N LEU A 143 8.93 17.36 5.96
CA LEU A 143 10.03 17.17 6.91
C LEU A 143 11.40 17.55 6.34
N ARG A 144 11.64 17.32 5.05
CA ARG A 144 12.89 17.73 4.39
C ARG A 144 12.97 19.24 4.21
N ALA A 145 11.86 19.89 3.86
CA ALA A 145 11.80 21.34 3.73
C ALA A 145 12.08 22.03 5.08
N CYS A 146 11.46 21.57 6.16
CA CYS A 146 11.68 22.13 7.50
C CYS A 146 13.14 21.98 7.98
N ARG A 147 13.83 20.88 7.64
CA ARG A 147 15.25 20.71 8.01
C ARG A 147 16.21 21.63 7.26
N LYS A 148 15.87 22.06 6.04
CA LYS A 148 16.69 23.00 5.26
C LYS A 148 16.54 24.46 5.73
N ALA A 149 15.49 24.75 6.49
CA ALA A 149 15.17 26.09 6.98
C ALA A 149 15.75 26.41 8.37
N VAL A 150 16.44 25.44 8.99
CA VAL A 150 17.14 25.53 10.29
C VAL A 150 18.63 25.43 10.03
#